data_AF-A0A7K4A4E2-F1
#
_entry.id   AF-A0A7K4A4E2-F1
#
_cell.length_a   1.000
_cell.length_b   1.000
_cell.length_c   1.000
_cell.angle_alpha   90.00
_cell.angle_beta   90.00
_cell.angle_gamma   90.00
#
_symmetry.space_group_name_H-M   'P 1'
#
loop_
_entity.id
_entity.type
_entity.pdbx_description
1 polymer ?
#
loop_
_entity_poly.entity_id
_entity_poly.type
_entity_poly.pdbx_seq_one_letter_code
_entity_poly.pdbx_strand_id
1 'polypeptide(L)'
;MFSVNRCINRLSSTIILNDTPEQAINEYVKQNSKEYYEISPGFEFRGVIILLKNPMLIGFKIKKKKILMPFVKPCFGPMLIELAALDGEFEQLREQLAKAS
;
A
#
# COMPACT_ATOMS: atom_id res chain seq x y z
N MET A 1 17.37 7.55 -19.24
CA MET A 1 17.23 6.22 -18.60
C MET A 1 16.69 6.45 -17.19
N PHE A 2 15.37 6.42 -17.02
CA PHE A 2 14.75 6.72 -15.72
C PHE A 2 14.97 5.54 -14.79
N SER A 3 15.80 5.73 -13.76
CA SER A 3 15.94 4.77 -12.67
C SER A 3 14.61 4.74 -11.92
N VAL A 4 13.75 3.77 -12.25
CA VAL A 4 12.49 3.54 -11.53
C VAL A 4 12.90 3.10 -10.11
N ASN A 5 12.79 4.01 -9.16
CA ASN A 5 13.19 3.79 -7.77
C ASN A 5 12.22 2.78 -7.12
N ARG A 6 12.55 1.49 -7.16
CA ARG A 6 11.73 0.39 -6.61
C ARG A 6 12.04 0.07 -5.13
N CYS A 7 12.80 0.93 -4.44
CA CYS A 7 13.30 0.64 -3.10
C CYS A 7 12.31 1.07 -2.01
N ILE A 8 11.65 0.08 -1.40
CA ILE A 8 10.82 0.22 -0.19
C ILE A 8 11.55 0.93 0.97
N ASN A 9 12.88 0.87 1.01
CA ASN A 9 13.72 1.53 2.02
C ASN A 9 13.53 3.05 2.10
N ARG A 10 13.04 3.70 1.03
CA ARG A 10 12.73 5.14 1.04
C ARG A 10 11.45 5.48 1.80
N LEU A 11 10.59 4.51 2.06
CA LEU A 11 9.28 4.75 2.66
C LEU A 11 9.28 4.69 4.19
N SER A 12 10.42 4.40 4.83
CA SER A 12 10.53 4.22 6.29
C SER A 12 9.41 3.35 6.86
N SER A 13 9.28 2.15 6.30
CA SER A 13 8.15 1.24 6.53
C SER A 13 8.47 0.14 7.52
N THR A 14 7.47 -0.30 8.29
CA THR A 14 7.52 -1.54 9.07
C THR A 14 6.83 -2.66 8.30
N ILE A 15 7.44 -3.84 8.24
CA ILE A 15 6.80 -5.03 7.67
C ILE A 15 5.81 -5.60 8.69
N ILE A 16 4.55 -5.78 8.28
CA ILE A 16 3.48 -6.33 9.14
C ILE A 16 3.22 -7.80 8.80
N LEU A 17 3.13 -8.11 7.51
CA LEU A 17 2.98 -9.47 6.99
C LEU A 17 4.03 -9.69 5.90
N ASN A 18 4.62 -10.87 5.84
CA ASN A 18 5.64 -11.23 4.87
C ASN A 18 5.31 -12.57 4.23
N ASP A 19 5.54 -12.70 2.92
CA ASP A 19 5.25 -13.90 2.12
C ASP A 19 3.87 -14.50 2.44
N THR A 20 2.85 -13.65 2.34
CA THR A 20 1.48 -13.96 2.78
C THR A 20 0.53 -13.93 1.58
N PRO A 21 -0.44 -14.85 1.47
CA PRO A 21 -1.42 -14.82 0.39
C PRO A 21 -2.18 -13.49 0.29
N GLU A 22 -2.44 -13.02 -0.92
CA GLU A 22 -3.09 -11.73 -1.18
C GLU A 22 -4.45 -11.61 -0.48
N GLN A 23 -5.23 -12.69 -0.43
CA GLN A 23 -6.51 -12.73 0.28
C GLN A 23 -6.35 -12.48 1.78
N ALA A 24 -5.38 -13.13 2.43
CA ALA A 24 -5.12 -12.95 3.86
C ALA A 24 -4.63 -11.52 4.17
N ILE A 25 -3.85 -10.92 3.27
CA ILE A 25 -3.47 -9.51 3.36
C ILE A 25 -4.72 -8.61 3.29
N ASN A 26 -5.60 -8.84 2.32
CA ASN A 26 -6.84 -8.06 2.17
C ASN A 26 -7.76 -8.19 3.39
N GLU A 27 -7.89 -9.39 3.95
CA GLU A 27 -8.64 -9.63 5.18
C GLU A 27 -8.04 -8.87 6.37
N TYR A 28 -6.71 -8.91 6.52
CA TYR A 28 -6.02 -8.14 7.56
C TYR A 28 -6.29 -6.63 7.41
N VAL A 29 -6.21 -6.10 6.19
CA VAL A 29 -6.48 -4.68 5.90
C VAL A 29 -7.91 -4.29 6.30
N LYS A 30 -8.92 -5.09 5.94
CA LYS A 30 -10.32 -4.85 6.31
C LYS A 30 -10.53 -4.82 7.82
N GLN A 31 -9.89 -5.72 8.55
CA GLN A 31 -10.05 -5.83 10.01
C GLN A 31 -9.30 -4.73 10.78
N ASN A 32 -8.20 -4.22 10.23
CA ASN A 32 -7.27 -3.33 10.95
C ASN A 32 -7.31 -1.87 10.49
N SER A 33 -8.20 -1.52 9.56
CA SER A 33 -8.29 -0.17 9.00
C SER A 33 -9.67 0.44 9.21
N LYS A 34 -9.72 1.76 9.37
CA LYS A 34 -11.00 2.48 9.46
C LYS A 34 -11.63 2.67 8.08
N GLU A 35 -10.79 2.90 7.08
CA GLU A 35 -11.13 3.01 5.67
C GLU A 35 -10.19 2.09 4.90
N TYR A 36 -10.67 1.53 3.79
CA TYR A 36 -9.85 0.75 2.87
C TYR A 36 -10.37 0.93 1.45
N TYR A 37 -9.47 0.78 0.49
CA TYR A 37 -9.73 1.00 -0.93
C TYR A 37 -9.01 -0.07 -1.74
N GLU A 38 -9.53 -0.38 -2.92
CA GLU A 38 -8.82 -1.24 -3.86
C GLU A 38 -7.81 -0.42 -4.65
N ILE A 39 -6.63 -0.99 -4.88
CA ILE A 39 -5.62 -0.47 -5.80
C ILE A 39 -5.26 -1.52 -6.85
N SER A 40 -5.14 -1.08 -8.09
CA SER A 40 -4.79 -1.94 -9.23
C SER A 40 -3.27 -2.09 -9.40
N PRO A 41 -2.80 -3.13 -10.11
CA PRO A 41 -1.41 -3.22 -10.55
C PRO A 41 -0.91 -1.94 -11.23
N GLY A 42 0.28 -1.48 -10.83
CA GLY A 42 0.87 -0.25 -11.36
C GLY A 42 0.48 1.02 -10.61
N PHE A 43 -0.30 0.92 -9.52
CA PHE A 43 -0.58 2.05 -8.63
C PHE A 43 0.71 2.75 -8.19
N GLU A 44 0.76 4.07 -8.32
CA GLU A 44 1.89 4.88 -7.90
C GLU A 44 1.63 5.49 -6.52
N PHE A 45 2.56 5.26 -5.60
CA PHE A 45 2.54 5.79 -4.24
C PHE A 45 3.87 6.46 -3.92
N ARG A 46 3.86 7.77 -3.62
CA ARG A 46 5.06 8.58 -3.33
C ARG A 46 6.19 8.41 -4.36
N GLY A 47 5.86 8.37 -5.65
CA GLY A 47 6.83 8.17 -6.72
C GLY A 47 7.33 6.72 -6.86
N VAL A 48 6.73 5.77 -6.15
CA VAL A 48 7.06 4.34 -6.22
C VAL A 48 5.89 3.58 -6.83
N ILE A 49 6.16 2.84 -7.90
CA ILE A 49 5.17 1.96 -8.54
C ILE A 49 5.05 0.67 -7.72
N ILE A 50 3.84 0.36 -7.27
CA ILE A 50 3.53 -0.87 -6.53
C ILE A 50 3.32 -2.01 -7.52
N LEU A 51 4.14 -3.05 -7.41
CA LEU A 51 4.23 -4.16 -8.36
C LEU A 51 3.23 -5.29 -8.06
N LEU A 52 1.96 -4.96 -7.84
CA LEU A 52 0.91 -5.96 -7.60
C LEU A 52 0.69 -6.83 -8.85
N LYS A 53 0.31 -8.10 -8.63
CA LYS A 53 -0.14 -8.99 -9.71
C LYS A 53 -1.64 -8.88 -9.95
N ASN A 54 -2.41 -8.77 -8.87
CA ASN A 54 -3.86 -8.57 -8.88
C ASN A 54 -4.22 -7.31 -8.07
N PRO A 55 -5.43 -6.76 -8.22
CA PRO A 55 -5.91 -5.71 -7.33
C PRO A 55 -5.89 -6.16 -5.86
N MET A 56 -5.43 -5.27 -4.98
CA MET A 56 -5.34 -5.53 -3.54
C MET A 56 -5.82 -4.32 -2.74
N LEU A 57 -6.09 -4.50 -1.45
CA LEU A 57 -6.58 -3.44 -0.59
C LEU A 57 -5.45 -2.65 0.07
N ILE A 58 -5.53 -1.33 -0.04
CA ILE A 58 -4.83 -0.37 0.81
C ILE A 58 -5.72 0.00 1.99
N GLY A 59 -5.14 0.19 3.18
CA GLY A 59 -5.88 0.48 4.41
C GLY A 59 -5.42 1.76 5.11
N PHE A 60 -6.35 2.56 5.60
CA PHE A 60 -6.07 3.77 6.37
C PHE A 60 -6.42 3.58 7.86
N LYS A 61 -5.39 3.71 8.70
CA LYS A 61 -5.52 3.78 10.16
C LYS A 61 -5.54 5.25 10.59
N ILE A 62 -6.66 5.93 10.32
CA ILE A 62 -6.82 7.39 10.47
C ILE A 62 -6.34 7.90 11.84
N LYS A 63 -6.83 7.31 12.95
CA LYS A 63 -6.44 7.71 14.32
C LYS A 63 -4.95 7.55 14.61
N LYS A 64 -4.29 6.57 13.99
CA LYS A 64 -2.86 6.29 14.18
C LYS A 64 -1.96 7.04 13.21
N LYS A 65 -2.55 7.78 12.25
CA LYS A 65 -1.84 8.37 11.11
C LYS A 65 -0.94 7.33 10.41
N LYS A 66 -1.49 6.14 10.14
CA LYS A 66 -0.78 5.06 9.43
C LYS A 66 -1.53 4.61 8.18
N ILE A 67 -0.76 4.18 7.19
CA ILE A 67 -1.24 3.54 5.95
C ILE A 67 -0.72 2.10 5.95
N LEU A 68 -1.63 1.15 5.71
CA LEU A 68 -1.32 -0.23 5.37
C LEU A 68 -1.27 -0.35 3.85
N MET A 69 -0.08 -0.62 3.30
CA MET A 69 0.16 -0.69 1.87
C MET A 69 0.52 -2.12 1.48
N PRO A 70 -0.23 -2.78 0.57
CA PRO A 70 0.20 -4.04 0.01
C PRO A 70 1.37 -3.79 -0.93
N PHE A 71 2.34 -4.70 -0.92
CA PHE A 71 3.52 -4.63 -1.77
C PHE A 71 3.92 -6.03 -2.20
N VAL A 72 4.54 -6.17 -3.37
CA VAL A 72 5.08 -7.46 -3.81
C VAL A 72 6.58 -7.29 -4.05
N LYS A 73 7.39 -8.03 -3.28
CA LYS A 73 8.81 -8.16 -3.58
C LYS A 73 9.00 -9.28 -4.60
N PRO A 74 9.72 -9.05 -5.72
CA PRO A 74 9.95 -10.07 -6.74
C PRO A 74 10.54 -11.38 -6.20
N CYS A 75 11.34 -11.29 -5.13
CA CYS A 75 12.01 -12.44 -4.50
C CYS A 75 11.27 -13.06 -3.31
N PHE A 76 10.30 -12.38 -2.70
CA PHE A 76 9.66 -12.83 -1.44
C PHE A 76 8.12 -12.88 -1.52
N GLY A 77 7.53 -12.55 -2.67
CA GLY A 77 6.09 -12.59 -2.83
C GLY A 77 5.35 -11.40 -2.20
N PRO A 78 4.02 -11.50 -2.06
CA PRO A 78 3.17 -10.46 -1.50
C PRO A 78 3.44 -10.25 0.00
N MET A 79 3.41 -9.00 0.41
CA MET A 79 3.65 -8.56 1.77
C MET A 79 2.79 -7.33 2.09
N LEU A 80 2.62 -7.06 3.38
CA LEU A 80 1.93 -5.86 3.86
C LEU A 80 2.89 -5.03 4.69
N ILE A 81 3.01 -3.74 4.35
CA ILE A 81 3.80 -2.79 5.11
C ILE A 81 2.91 -1.73 5.77
N GLU A 82 3.39 -1.20 6.88
CA GLU A 82 2.82 -0.04 7.55
C GLU A 82 3.74 1.17 7.41
N LEU A 83 3.14 2.31 7.10
CA LEU A 83 3.79 3.58 6.80
C LEU A 83 3.18 4.68 7.65
N ALA A 84 3.98 5.66 8.07
CA ALA A 84 3.44 6.91 8.62
C ALA A 84 2.78 7.71 7.50
N ALA A 85 1.54 8.12 7.71
CA ALA A 85 0.84 9.05 6.82
C ALA A 85 1.46 10.45 6.95
N LEU A 86 1.69 11.11 5.83
CA LEU A 86 2.07 12.52 5.80
C LEU A 86 0.82 13.40 5.99
N ASP A 87 1.01 14.66 6.39
CA ASP A 87 -0.09 15.59 6.53
C ASP A 87 -0.79 15.80 5.17
N GLY A 88 -2.12 15.65 5.15
CA GLY A 88 -2.95 15.73 3.94
C GLY A 88 -2.90 14.52 3.01
N GLU A 89 -2.11 13.49 3.32
CA GLU A 89 -1.92 12.35 2.42
C GLU A 89 -3.17 11.47 2.29
N PHE A 90 -3.98 11.35 3.36
CA PHE A 90 -5.24 10.61 3.28
C PHE A 90 -6.19 11.27 2.29
N GLU A 91 -6.32 12.59 2.31
CA GLU A 91 -7.16 13.35 1.39
C GLU A 91 -6.68 13.19 -0.05
N GLN A 92 -5.37 13.33 -0.29
CA GLN A 92 -4.76 13.13 -1.61
C GLN A 92 -5.02 11.72 -2.15
N LEU A 93 -4.85 10.68 -1.32
CA LEU A 93 -5.10 9.31 -1.73
C LEU A 93 -6.58 9.07 -2.03
N ARG A 94 -7.50 9.59 -1.21
CA ARG A 94 -8.94 9.48 -1.47
C ARG A 94 -9.30 10.07 -2.85
N GLU A 95 -8.75 11.24 -3.18
CA GLU A 95 -8.96 11.87 -4.49
C GLU A 95 -8.36 11.04 -5.64
N GLN A 96 -7.14 10.53 -5.47
CA GLN A 96 -6.49 9.69 -6.47
C GLN A 96 -7.29 8.41 -6.73
N LEU A 97 -7.80 7.78 -5.67
CA LEU A 97 -8.55 6.53 -5.74
C LEU A 97 -9.96 6.74 -6.32
N ALA A 98 -10.60 7.89 -6.04
CA ALA A 98 -11.87 8.26 -6.65
C ALA A 98 -11.77 8.55 -8.16
N LYS A 99 -10.60 8.99 -8.64
CA LYS A 99 -10.36 9.21 -10.08
C LYS A 99 -10.00 7.95 -10.85
N ALA A 100 -9.54 6.92 -10.14
CA ALA A 100 -9.13 5.64 -10.71
C ALA A 100 -10.27 4.60 -10.75
N SER A 101 -11.45 4.94 -10.20
CA SER A 101 -12.66 4.11 -10.18
C SER A 101 -13.61 4.41 -11.34
#